data_AF-A0A914V9K7-F1
#
_entry.id   AF-A0A914V9K7-F1
#
_cell.length_a   1.000
_cell.length_b   1.000
_cell.length_c   1.000
_cell.angle_alpha   90.00
_cell.angle_beta   90.00
_cell.angle_gamma   90.00
#
_symmetry.space_group_name_H-M   'P 1'
#
loop_
_entity.id
_entity.type
_entity.pdbx_description
1 polymer ?
#
loop_
_entity_poly.entity_id
_entity_poly.type
_entity_poly.pdbx_seq_one_letter_code
_entity_poly.pdbx_strand_id
1 'polypeptide(L)' 'CLTFSVVAGCIFVVGGILEAYYATGAWANNCDEVGGDGVVHNGCRAIIEWGFASAFCFILAVLYFISAFFAHNNKYFD' A
#
# COMPACT_ATOMS: atom_id res chain seq x y z
N CYS A 1 10.66 -12.06 17.19
CA CYS A 1 9.64 -11.36 16.37
C CYS A 1 10.10 -10.03 15.76
N LEU A 2 10.92 -9.20 16.44
CA LEU A 2 11.31 -7.86 15.95
C LEU A 2 11.81 -7.83 14.49
N THR A 3 12.80 -8.65 14.15
CA THR A 3 13.41 -8.68 12.81
C THR A 3 12.39 -9.03 11.72
N PHE A 4 11.50 -9.98 11.99
CA PHE A 4 10.43 -10.36 11.07
C PHE A 4 9.46 -9.20 10.82
N SER A 5 9.01 -8.53 11.90
CA SER A 5 8.06 -7.42 11.80
C SER A 5 8.66 -6.22 11.05
N VAL A 6 9.94 -5.90 11.27
CA VAL A 6 10.64 -4.82 10.54
C VAL A 6 10.79 -5.15 9.06
N VAL A 7 11.22 -6.37 8.73
CA VAL A 7 11.39 -6.80 7.33
C VAL A 7 10.05 -6.82 6.59
N ALA A 8 9.00 -7.36 7.22
CA ALA A 8 7.66 -7.34 6.67
C ALA A 8 7.17 -5.90 6.44
N GLY A 9 7.36 -5.01 7.42
CA GLY A 9 7.03 -3.59 7.30
C GLY A 9 7.70 -2.93 6.09
N CYS A 10 9.01 -3.14 5.90
CA CYS A 10 9.74 -2.61 4.74
C CYS A 10 9.22 -3.16 3.40
N ILE A 11 8.93 -4.46 3.32
CA ILE A 11 8.38 -5.08 2.09
C ILE A 11 7.02 -4.48 1.76
N PHE A 12 6.15 -4.29 2.75
CA PHE A 12 4.85 -3.66 2.54
C PHE A 12 4.95 -2.18 2.14
N VAL A 13 5.94 -1.43 2.64
CA VAL A 13 6.20 -0.05 2.16
C VAL A 13 6.59 -0.05 0.69
N VAL A 14 7.56 -0.90 0.30
CA VAL A 14 8.00 -0.98 -1.10
C VAL A 14 6.86 -1.45 -2.01
N GLY A 15 6.11 -2.47 -1.59
CA GLY A 15 4.91 -2.92 -2.29
C GLY A 15 3.89 -1.80 -2.45
N GLY A 16 3.58 -1.05 -1.39
CA GLY A 16 2.65 0.07 -1.43
C GLY A 16 3.08 1.17 -2.40
N ILE A 17 4.39 1.49 -2.46
CA ILE A 17 4.92 2.47 -3.42
C ILE A 17 4.79 1.97 -4.86
N LEU A 18 5.11 0.69 -5.12
CA LEU A 18 5.00 0.11 -6.46
C LEU A 18 3.55 0.08 -6.94
N GLU A 19 2.62 -0.39 -6.11
CA GLU A 19 1.19 -0.40 -6.43
C GLU A 19 0.64 1.01 -6.68
N ALA A 20 1.08 2.00 -5.89
CA ALA A 20 0.72 3.41 -6.10
C ALA A 20 1.33 4.00 -7.40
N TYR A 21 2.56 3.63 -7.74
CA TYR A 21 3.20 4.04 -8.99
C TYR A 21 2.48 3.45 -10.21
N TYR A 22 2.13 2.17 -10.15
CA TYR A 22 1.36 1.53 -11.21
C TYR A 22 -0.06 2.09 -11.31
N ALA A 23 -0.72 2.40 -10.19
CA ALA A 23 -2.03 3.05 -10.19
C ALA A 23 -1.98 4.45 -10.82
N THR A 24 -1.00 5.28 -10.45
CA THR A 24 -0.85 6.64 -10.99
C THR A 24 -0.40 6.64 -12.45
N GLY A 25 0.49 5.72 -12.85
CA GLY A 25 0.87 5.52 -14.25
C GLY A 25 -0.31 5.04 -15.11
N ALA A 26 -1.11 4.11 -14.62
CA ALA A 26 -2.31 3.65 -15.30
C ALA A 26 -3.39 4.75 -15.40
N TRP A 27 -3.48 5.63 -14.39
CA TRP A 27 -4.37 6.81 -14.38
C TRP A 27 -4.00 7.79 -15.48
N ALA A 28 -2.74 8.22 -15.53
CA ALA A 28 -2.27 9.20 -16.52
C ALA A 28 -2.37 8.69 -17.97
N ASN A 29 -2.25 7.37 -18.18
CA ASN A 29 -2.22 6.79 -19.53
C ASN A 29 -3.59 6.33 -20.04
N ASN A 30 -4.54 6.01 -19.16
CA ASN A 30 -5.83 5.39 -19.55
C ASN A 30 -7.07 6.15 -19.07
N CYS A 31 -6.92 7.14 -18.18
CA CYS A 31 -8.05 7.86 -17.58
C CYS A 31 -7.85 9.40 -17.56
N ASP A 32 -6.93 9.94 -18.38
CA ASP A 32 -6.77 11.39 -18.52
C ASP A 32 -7.98 12.04 -19.20
N GLU A 33 -8.73 11.26 -19.99
CA GLU A 33 -10.08 11.59 -20.46
C GLU A 33 -11.15 10.86 -19.64
N VAL A 34 -11.25 11.14 -18.32
CA VAL A 34 -12.54 10.97 -17.63
C VAL A 34 -13.50 11.97 -18.27
N GLY A 35 -14.10 11.58 -19.39
CA GLY A 35 -15.26 12.26 -19.95
C GLY A 35 -16.28 12.43 -18.83
N GLY A 36 -16.88 13.61 -18.75
CA GLY A 36 -17.76 14.06 -17.67
C GLY A 36 -19.03 13.24 -17.41
N ASP A 37 -19.09 11.99 -17.90
CA ASP A 37 -20.18 11.04 -17.74
C ASP A 37 -20.03 10.11 -16.53
N GLY A 38 -18.89 10.14 -15.81
CA GLY A 38 -18.72 9.41 -14.55
C GLY A 38 -18.70 7.87 -14.65
N VAL A 39 -18.69 7.31 -15.86
CA VAL A 39 -18.65 5.88 -16.09
C VAL A 39 -17.21 5.40 -16.25
N VAL A 40 -16.73 4.68 -15.24
CA VAL A 40 -15.43 3.98 -15.20
C VAL A 40 -15.40 2.92 -16.32
N HIS A 41 -14.77 3.24 -17.46
CA HIS A 41 -14.47 2.24 -18.49
C HIS A 41 -13.47 1.21 -17.97
N ASN A 42 -13.51 -0.02 -18.50
CA ASN A 42 -12.89 -1.24 -17.95
C ASN A 42 -11.39 -1.13 -17.55
N GLY A 43 -10.63 -0.22 -18.17
CA GLY A 43 -9.23 0.06 -17.81
C GLY A 43 -9.04 0.83 -16.51
N CYS A 44 -10.03 1.64 -16.10
CA CYS A 44 -10.01 2.44 -14.89
C CYS A 44 -10.39 1.63 -13.63
N ARG A 45 -11.04 0.47 -13.79
CA ARG A 45 -11.37 -0.46 -12.68
C ARG A 45 -10.11 -1.05 -12.04
N ALA A 46 -9.10 -1.40 -12.85
CA ALA A 46 -7.82 -1.92 -12.37
C ALA A 46 -7.05 -0.88 -11.53
N ILE A 47 -7.22 0.41 -11.83
CA ILE A 47 -6.59 1.51 -11.09
C ILE A 47 -7.13 1.61 -9.67
N ILE A 48 -8.44 1.44 -9.50
CA ILE A 48 -9.05 1.42 -8.17
C ILE A 48 -8.54 0.21 -7.39
N GLU A 49 -8.41 -0.96 -8.02
CA GLU A 49 -7.86 -2.16 -7.37
C GLU A 49 -6.41 -1.94 -6.91
N TRP A 50 -5.56 -1.35 -7.75
CA TRP A 50 -4.15 -1.06 -7.41
C TRP A 50 -4.02 0.07 -6.38
N GLY A 51 -4.90 1.08 -6.45
CA GLY A 51 -5.00 2.14 -5.44
C GLY A 51 -5.39 1.58 -4.06
N PHE A 52 -6.41 0.73 -3.99
CA PHE A 52 -6.79 0.06 -2.75
C PHE A 52 -5.69 -0.87 -2.23
N ALA A 53 -5.04 -1.65 -3.12
CA ALA A 53 -3.92 -2.50 -2.75
C ALA A 53 -2.78 -1.69 -2.12
N SER A 54 -2.43 -0.54 -2.71
CA SER A 54 -1.41 0.35 -2.16
C SER A 54 -1.75 0.83 -0.75
N ALA A 55 -3.01 1.24 -0.51
CA ALA A 55 -3.48 1.70 0.79
C ALA A 55 -3.41 0.59 1.85
N PHE A 56 -3.83 -0.63 1.51
CA PHE A 56 -3.73 -1.77 2.41
C PHE A 56 -2.28 -2.13 2.73
N CYS A 57 -1.37 -2.06 1.76
CA CYS A 57 0.06 -2.25 1.99
C CYS A 57 0.61 -1.24 3.00
N PHE A 58 0.25 0.05 2.89
CA PHE A 58 0.67 1.05 3.87
C PHE A 58 0.08 0.82 5.27
N ILE A 59 -1.19 0.44 5.37
CA ILE A 59 -1.82 0.12 6.66
C ILE A 59 -1.09 -1.08 7.32
N LEU A 60 -0.83 -2.13 6.55
CA LEU A 60 -0.10 -3.30 7.04
C LEU A 60 1.32 -2.93 7.47
N ALA A 61 2.03 -2.12 6.69
CA ALA A 61 3.36 -1.63 7.07
C ALA A 61 3.34 -0.93 8.44
N VAL A 62 2.37 -0.02 8.67
CA VAL A 62 2.20 0.67 9.94
C VAL A 62 1.92 -0.31 11.08
N LEU A 63 1.02 -1.27 10.89
CA LEU A 63 0.71 -2.28 11.91
C LEU A 63 1.93 -3.16 12.26
N TYR A 64 2.74 -3.52 11.26
CA TYR A 64 3.97 -4.27 11.47
C TYR A 64 5.04 -3.45 12.20
N PHE A 65 5.17 -2.15 11.91
CA PHE A 65 6.07 -1.27 12.65
C PHE A 65 5.61 -1.01 14.09
N ILE A 66 4.30 -0.85 14.33
CA ILE A 66 3.72 -0.76 15.67
C ILE A 66 4.01 -2.04 16.44
N SER A 67 3.79 -3.20 15.81
CA SER A 67 4.10 -4.50 16.42
C SER A 67 5.59 -4.66 16.74
N ALA A 68 6.47 -4.17 15.86
CA ALA A 68 7.90 -4.12 16.10
C ALA A 68 8.26 -3.20 17.29
N PHE A 69 7.61 -2.04 17.41
CA PHE A 69 7.81 -1.11 18.51
C PHE A 69 7.41 -1.72 19.87
N PHE A 70 6.23 -2.33 19.94
CA PHE A 70 5.81 -3.06 21.15
C PHE A 70 6.75 -4.22 21.46
N ALA A 71 7.16 -5.00 20.47
CA ALA A 71 8.11 -6.11 20.66
C ALA A 71 9.52 -5.63 21.07
N HIS A 72 9.91 -4.40 20.73
CA HIS A 72 11.14 -3.79 21.21
C HIS A 72 11.02 -3.36 22.67
N ASN A 73 9.89 -2.75 23.04
CA ASN A 73 9.64 -2.25 24.40
C ASN A 73 9.32 -3.37 25.40
N ASN A 74 8.85 -4.53 24.94
CA ASN A 74 8.64 -5.69 25.81
C ASN A 74 9.94 -6.44 26.18
N LYS A 75 11.09 -6.06 25.62
CA LYS A 75 12.40 -6.63 25.99
C LYS A 75 12.89 -6.22 27.39
N TYR A 76 12.15 -5.35 28.09
CA TYR A 76 12.47 -4.89 29.44
C TYR A 76 11.73 -5.66 30.55
N PHE A 77 10.90 -6.66 30.22
CA PHE A 77 10.12 -7.45 31.19
C PHE A 77 10.61 -8.89 31.37
N ASP A 78 11.80 -9.23 30.86
CA ASP A 78 12.51 -10.49 31.15
C ASP A 78 13.68 -10.25 32.13
#